data_AF-A0A2S6AHP7-F1
#
_entry.id   AF-A0A2S6AHP7-F1
#
_cell.length_a   1.000
_cell.length_b   1.000
_cell.length_c   1.000
_cell.angle_alpha   90.00
_cell.angle_beta   90.00
_cell.angle_gamma   90.00
#
_symmetry.space_group_name_H-M   'P 1'
#
loop_
_entity.id
_entity.type
_entity.pdbx_description
1 polymer ?
#
loop_
_entity_poly.entity_id
_entity_poly.type
_entity_poly.pdbx_seq_one_letter_code
_entity_poly.pdbx_strand_id
1 'polypeptide(L)' 'MARELADLLKVTPPGDHPIVAEHLATGVVVSMSSALADIRMMVDVHQDMAPVSAHRVMTFAQEVAQATLAWVKGLAQ' A
#
# COMPACT_ATOMS: atom_id res chain seq x y z
N MET A 1 8.61 -9.44 -5.79
CA MET A 1 7.73 -8.41 -5.17
C MET A 1 7.86 -7.02 -5.79
N ALA A 2 8.93 -6.25 -5.58
CA ALA A 2 9.00 -4.86 -6.11
C ALA A 2 8.91 -4.78 -7.65
N ARG A 3 9.59 -5.70 -8.37
CA ARG A 3 9.54 -5.79 -9.83
C ARG A 3 8.17 -6.22 -10.37
N GLU A 4 7.53 -7.20 -9.73
CA GLU A 4 6.16 -7.60 -10.08
C GLU A 4 5.17 -6.46 -9.89
N LEU A 5 5.30 -5.69 -8.81
CA LEU A 5 4.43 -4.53 -8.58
C LEU A 5 4.61 -3.49 -9.70
N ALA A 6 5.85 -3.20 -10.08
CA ALA A 6 6.16 -2.26 -11.17
C ALA A 6 5.60 -2.72 -12.53
N ASP A 7 5.55 -4.03 -12.80
CA ASP A 7 4.99 -4.55 -14.04
C ASP A 7 3.44 -4.55 -14.02
N LEU A 8 2.81 -4.75 -12.86
CA LEU A 8 1.35 -4.63 -12.69
C LEU A 8 0.85 -3.19 -12.88
N LEU A 9 1.63 -2.19 -12.47
CA LEU A 9 1.28 -0.77 -12.61
C LEU A 9 1.29 -0.27 -14.07
N LYS A 10 1.84 -1.05 -15.00
CA LYS A 10 1.87 -0.73 -16.44
C LYS A 10 0.60 -1.16 -17.18
N VAL A 11 -0.27 -1.93 -16.54
CA VAL A 11 -1.54 -2.31 -17.15
C VAL A 11 -2.45 -1.08 -17.18
N THR A 12 -2.86 -0.69 -18.39
CA THR A 12 -3.73 0.46 -18.62
C THR A 12 -5.15 -0.05 -18.85
N PRO A 13 -6.12 0.29 -17.98
CA PRO A 13 -7.52 -0.05 -18.19
C PRO A 13 -8.05 0.48 -19.53
N PRO A 14 -9.01 -0.22 -20.18
CA PRO A 14 -9.60 0.25 -21.44
C PRO A 14 -10.24 1.64 -21.29
N GLY A 15 -9.85 2.57 -22.15
CA GLY A 15 -10.37 3.95 -22.15
C GLY A 15 -9.51 4.94 -21.37
N ASP A 16 -8.55 4.48 -20.57
CA ASP A 16 -7.65 5.34 -19.81
C ASP A 16 -6.42 5.76 -20.62
N HIS A 17 -5.89 6.94 -20.30
CA HIS A 17 -4.59 7.37 -20.83
C HIS A 17 -3.46 6.65 -20.08
N PRO A 18 -2.53 5.96 -20.75
CA PRO A 18 -1.56 5.06 -20.09
C PRO A 18 -0.68 5.76 -19.06
N ILE A 19 -0.16 6.94 -19.37
CA ILE A 19 0.67 7.72 -18.44
C ILE A 19 -0.13 8.16 -17.20
N VAL A 20 -1.43 8.47 -17.37
CA VAL A 20 -2.28 8.92 -16.27
C VAL A 20 -2.62 7.74 -15.37
N ALA A 21 -2.98 6.60 -15.96
CA ALA A 21 -3.23 5.36 -15.22
C ALA A 21 -2.01 4.93 -14.39
N GLU A 22 -0.82 4.91 -14.99
CA GLU A 22 0.43 4.60 -14.31
C GLU A 22 0.73 5.62 -13.19
N HIS A 23 0.53 6.91 -13.44
CA HIS A 23 0.74 7.96 -12.44
C HIS A 23 -0.18 7.81 -11.23
N LEU A 24 -1.48 7.57 -11.46
CA LEU A 24 -2.46 7.34 -10.39
C LEU A 24 -2.11 6.11 -9.55
N ALA A 25 -1.79 5.00 -10.22
CA ALA A 25 -1.47 3.76 -9.54
C ALA A 25 -0.16 3.89 -8.73
N THR A 26 0.86 4.54 -9.29
CA THR A 26 2.12 4.85 -8.58
C THR A 26 1.87 5.78 -7.39
N GLY A 27 1.07 6.83 -7.56
CA GLY A 27 0.75 7.79 -6.50
C GLY A 27 0.07 7.13 -5.29
N VAL A 28 -0.86 6.20 -5.53
CA VAL A 28 -1.49 5.40 -4.47
C VAL A 28 -0.45 4.54 -3.75
N VAL A 29 0.38 3.78 -4.47
CA VAL A 29 1.40 2.92 -3.85
C VAL A 29 2.37 3.72 -2.98
N VAL A 30 2.84 4.87 -3.47
CA VAL A 30 3.77 5.74 -2.73
C VAL A 30 3.10 6.30 -1.47
N SER A 31 1.87 6.80 -1.60
CA SER A 31 1.12 7.39 -0.47
C SER A 31 0.82 6.35 0.61
N MET A 32 0.36 5.16 0.21
CA MET A 32 0.07 4.07 1.14
C MET A 32 1.35 3.56 1.82
N SER A 33 2.44 3.42 1.06
CA SER A 33 3.73 2.99 1.62
C SER A 33 4.26 3.98 2.66
N SER A 34 4.10 5.28 2.40
CA SER A 34 4.50 6.33 3.34
C SER A 34 3.64 6.31 4.60
N ALA A 35 2.32 6.22 4.47
CA ALA A 35 1.40 6.14 5.60
C ALA A 35 1.66 4.90 6.48
N LEU A 36 1.94 3.74 5.87
CA LEU A 36 2.28 2.51 6.60
C LEU A 36 3.64 2.62 7.32
N ALA A 37 4.61 3.32 6.73
CA ALA A 37 5.88 3.60 7.37
C ALA A 37 5.70 4.51 8.61
N ASP A 38 4.88 5.55 8.51
CA ASP A 38 4.57 6.44 9.63
C ASP A 38 3.86 5.70 10.77
N ILE A 39 2.90 4.83 10.44
CA ILE A 39 2.23 3.98 11.43
C ILE A 39 3.24 3.08 12.15
N ARG A 40 4.13 2.42 11.39
CA ARG A 40 5.17 1.58 11.97
C ARG A 40 6.07 2.36 12.92
N MET A 41 6.54 3.55 12.52
CA MET A 41 7.37 4.40 13.37
C MET A 41 6.67 4.74 14.69
N MET A 42 5.38 5.07 14.63
CA MET A 42 4.59 5.35 15.83
C MET A 42 4.43 4.14 16.74
N VAL A 43 4.18 2.96 16.16
CA VAL A 43 4.09 1.69 16.91
C VAL A 43 5.43 1.37 17.58
N ASP A 44 6.54 1.48 16.84
CA ASP A 44 7.87 1.14 17.34
C ASP A 44 8.23 1.97 18.60
N VAL A 45 7.80 3.24 18.66
CA VAL A 45 8.00 4.13 19.82
C VAL A 45 7.10 3.78 21.01
N HIS A 46 5.87 3.32 20.79
CA HIS A 46 4.87 3.17 21.85
C HIS A 46 4.57 1.72 22.25
N GLN A 47 5.15 0.73 21.59
CA GLN A 47 4.84 -0.69 21.81
C GLN A 47 5.04 -1.16 23.25
N ASP A 48 6.03 -0.61 23.97
CA ASP A 48 6.29 -0.98 25.37
C ASP A 48 5.31 -0.33 26.36
N MET A 49 4.73 0.82 26.01
CA MET A 49 3.79 1.56 26.85
C MET A 49 2.33 1.15 26.61
N ALA A 50 2.00 0.71 25.39
CA ALA A 50 0.64 0.35 24.99
C ALA A 50 0.62 -0.89 24.05
N PRO A 51 1.10 -2.06 24.51
CA PRO A 51 1.37 -3.22 23.65
C PRO A 51 0.12 -3.75 22.94
N VAL A 52 -1.04 -3.76 23.61
CA VAL A 52 -2.31 -4.21 23.01
C VAL A 52 -2.75 -3.27 21.88
N SER A 53 -2.64 -1.96 22.09
CA SER A 53 -3.00 -0.97 21.07
C SER A 53 -2.02 -1.00 19.89
N ALA A 54 -0.72 -1.08 20.18
CA ALA A 54 0.33 -1.21 19.17
C ALA A 54 0.11 -2.44 18.27
N HIS A 55 -0.22 -3.59 18.87
CA HIS A 55 -0.56 -4.80 18.13
C HIS A 55 -1.78 -4.60 17.24
N ARG A 56 -2.90 -4.07 17.77
CA ARG A 56 -4.13 -3.83 16.99
C ARG A 56 -3.90 -2.89 15.81
N VAL A 57 -3.13 -1.82 16.01
CA VAL A 57 -2.78 -0.87 14.95
C VAL A 57 -1.94 -1.55 13.87
N MET A 58 -0.95 -2.36 14.24
CA MET A 58 -0.16 -3.11 13.26
C MET A 58 -0.97 -4.15 12.49
N THR A 59 -1.91 -4.85 13.15
CA THR A 59 -2.83 -5.78 12.47
C THR A 59 -3.66 -5.03 11.42
N PHE A 60 -4.27 -3.91 11.79
CA PHE A 60 -5.02 -3.09 10.84
C PHE A 60 -4.15 -2.58 9.68
N ALA A 61 -2.93 -2.12 9.96
CA ALA A 61 -1.99 -1.70 8.93
C ALA A 61 -1.62 -2.83 7.96
N GLN A 62 -1.48 -4.06 8.44
CA GLN A 62 -1.26 -5.24 7.59
C GLN A 62 -2.47 -5.55 6.71
N GLU A 63 -3.69 -5.46 7.24
CA GLU A 63 -4.94 -5.65 6.47
C GLU A 63 -5.05 -4.62 5.34
N VAL A 64 -4.77 -3.35 5.65
CA VAL A 64 -4.76 -2.26 4.66
C VAL A 64 -3.70 -2.53 3.58
N ALA A 65 -2.48 -2.91 3.96
CA ALA A 65 -1.41 -3.23 3.02
C ALA A 65 -1.80 -4.39 2.08
N GLN A 66 -2.42 -5.44 2.62
CA GLN A 66 -2.91 -6.57 1.83
C GLN A 66 -4.01 -6.16 0.87
N ALA A 67 -4.97 -5.34 1.32
CA ALA A 67 -6.04 -4.81 0.47
C ALA A 67 -5.49 -3.93 -0.66
N THR A 68 -4.50 -3.08 -0.39
CA THR A 68 -3.82 -2.28 -1.43
C THR A 68 -3.13 -3.16 -2.45
N LEU A 69 -2.39 -4.19 -2.02
CA LEU A 69 -1.74 -5.13 -2.94
C LEU A 69 -2.75 -5.91 -3.78
N ALA A 70 -3.87 -6.33 -3.19
CA ALA A 70 -4.95 -7.01 -3.91
C ALA A 70 -5.58 -6.08 -4.97
N TRP A 71 -5.83 -4.82 -4.63
CA TRP A 71 -6.32 -3.82 -5.56
C TRP A 71 -5.36 -3.59 -6.74
N VAL A 72 -4.05 -3.41 -6.46
CA VAL A 72 -3.03 -3.25 -7.52
C VAL A 72 -2.98 -4.48 -8.43
N LYS A 73 -3.09 -5.70 -7.88
CA LYS A 73 -3.16 -6.92 -8.69
C LYS A 73 -4.41 -6.99 -9.56
N GLY A 74 -5.54 -6.46 -9.07
CA GLY A 74 -6.79 -6.37 -9.83
C GLY A 74 -6.73 -5.42 -11.02
N LEU A 75 -5.83 -4.42 -11.02
CA LEU A 75 -5.62 -3.54 -12.18
C LEU A 75 -4.99 -4.27 -13.38
N ALA A 76 -4.34 -5.42 -13.15
CA ALA A 76 -3.65 -6.17 -14.18
C ALA A 76 -4.49 -7.27 -14.85
N GLN A 77 -5.75 -7.43 -14.44
CA GLN A 77 -6.71 -8.41 -14.94
C GLN A 77 -7.71 -7.74 -15.89
#